data_AF-A0A267THA8-F1
#
_entry.id   AF-A0A267THA8-F1
#
_cell.length_a   1.000
_cell.length_b   1.000
_cell.length_c   1.000
_cell.angle_alpha   90.00
_cell.angle_beta   90.00
_cell.angle_gamma   90.00
#
_symmetry.space_group_name_H-M   'P 1'
#
loop_
_entity.id
_entity.type
_entity.pdbx_description
1 polymer ?
#
loop_
_entity_poly.entity_id
_entity_poly.type
_entity_poly.pdbx_seq_one_letter_code
_entity_poly.pdbx_strand_id
1 'polypeptide(L)'
;MIQINLRTACHYLSTDYENVTYFPSYEIMIDDLRDYRFYKADMIHPNEVAEQYIFEQFVKTYFSDDLQAFLPKWQQIKKALTHKPFDITSEAHQKFLKNVLKQLEAIESQVDVSAEQQQILSQISKGVNS
;
A
#
# COMPACT_ATOMS: atom_id res chain seq x y z
N MET A 1 -13.15 -30.05 7.43
CA MET A 1 -12.58 -30.27 8.78
C MET A 1 -11.53 -29.21 9.13
N ILE A 2 -10.55 -28.92 8.27
CA ILE A 2 -9.50 -27.91 8.52
C ILE A 2 -10.05 -26.47 8.64
N GLN A 3 -10.98 -26.05 7.76
CA GLN A 3 -11.58 -24.70 7.83
C GLN A 3 -12.33 -24.40 9.14
N ILE A 4 -12.94 -25.41 9.76
CA ILE A 4 -13.73 -25.23 11.00
C ILE A 4 -12.78 -24.86 12.15
N ASN A 5 -11.63 -25.54 12.25
CA ASN A 5 -10.68 -25.31 13.33
C ASN A 5 -10.03 -23.92 13.27
N LEU A 6 -9.72 -23.42 12.07
CA LEU A 6 -9.17 -22.06 11.89
C LEU A 6 -10.18 -21.01 12.35
N ARG A 7 -11.43 -21.08 11.85
CA ARG A 7 -12.48 -20.11 12.22
C ARG A 7 -12.78 -20.15 13.71
N THR A 8 -12.82 -21.33 14.32
CA THR A 8 -13.02 -21.46 15.77
C THR A 8 -11.86 -20.83 16.55
N ALA A 9 -10.61 -21.08 16.17
CA ALA A 9 -9.45 -20.47 16.84
C ALA A 9 -9.44 -18.94 16.72
N CYS A 10 -9.66 -18.42 15.51
CA CYS A 10 -9.74 -16.97 15.26
C CYS A 10 -10.90 -16.32 16.01
N HIS A 11 -12.04 -17.01 16.13
CA HIS A 11 -13.19 -16.53 16.89
C HIS A 11 -12.88 -16.39 18.39
N TYR A 12 -12.23 -17.40 19.00
CA TYR A 12 -11.82 -17.29 20.41
C TYR A 12 -10.83 -16.13 20.60
N LEU A 13 -9.82 -16.00 19.74
CA LEU A 13 -8.85 -14.90 19.81
C LEU A 13 -9.48 -13.51 19.63
N SER A 14 -10.48 -13.39 18.76
CA SER A 14 -11.17 -12.10 18.56
C SER A 14 -12.16 -11.80 19.70
N THR A 15 -12.58 -12.81 20.47
CA THR A 15 -13.48 -12.65 21.62
C THR A 15 -12.71 -12.34 22.89
N ASP A 16 -11.55 -12.96 23.07
CA ASP A 16 -10.69 -12.80 24.25
C ASP A 16 -9.87 -11.49 24.22
N TYR A 17 -9.71 -10.87 23.05
CA TYR A 17 -8.96 -9.63 22.86
C TYR A 17 -9.76 -8.61 22.04
N GLU A 18 -10.18 -7.50 22.67
CA GLU A 18 -10.99 -6.43 22.04
C GLU A 18 -10.33 -5.77 20.81
N ASN A 19 -9.00 -5.85 20.70
CA ASN A 19 -8.23 -5.22 19.62
C ASN A 19 -7.79 -6.22 18.52
N VAL A 20 -8.32 -7.44 18.52
CA VAL A 20 -7.97 -8.47 17.56
C VAL A 20 -9.17 -8.76 16.67
N THR A 21 -9.00 -8.52 15.37
CA THR A 21 -10.03 -8.82 14.38
C THR A 21 -9.46 -9.73 13.31
N TYR A 22 -10.16 -10.82 13.01
CA TYR A 22 -9.79 -11.71 11.92
C TYR A 22 -10.30 -11.17 10.57
N PHE A 23 -9.41 -11.09 9.58
CA PHE A 23 -9.76 -10.81 8.19
C PHE A 23 -9.82 -12.12 7.40
N PRO A 24 -10.94 -12.41 6.69
CA PRO A 24 -11.15 -13.70 6.02
C PRO A 24 -10.37 -13.84 4.69
N SER A 25 -9.06 -13.56 4.67
CA SER A 25 -8.23 -13.68 3.46
C SER A 25 -8.11 -15.11 2.95
N TYR A 26 -8.09 -16.09 3.86
CA TYR A 26 -8.05 -17.51 3.49
C TYR A 26 -9.35 -17.97 2.85
N GLU A 27 -10.49 -17.56 3.40
CA GLU A 27 -11.80 -17.85 2.83
C GLU A 27 -11.96 -17.20 1.45
N ILE A 28 -11.53 -15.95 1.27
CA ILE A 28 -11.51 -15.30 -0.06
C ILE A 28 -10.69 -16.12 -1.06
N MET A 29 -9.53 -16.64 -0.66
CA MET A 29 -8.72 -17.50 -1.53
C MET A 29 -9.40 -18.82 -1.91
N ILE A 30 -10.08 -19.46 -0.96
CA ILE A 30 -10.68 -20.78 -1.17
C ILE A 30 -12.07 -20.72 -1.81
N ASP A 31 -12.83 -19.65 -1.56
CA ASP A 31 -14.22 -19.52 -2.01
C ASP A 31 -14.32 -18.68 -3.30
N ASP A 32 -13.64 -17.54 -3.37
CA ASP A 32 -13.73 -16.61 -4.51
C ASP A 32 -12.61 -16.84 -5.55
N LEU A 33 -11.38 -17.18 -5.10
CA LEU A 33 -10.18 -17.29 -5.95
C LEU A 33 -9.65 -18.73 -6.10
N ARG A 34 -10.53 -19.72 -6.05
CA ARG A 34 -10.16 -21.15 -6.04
C ARG A 34 -9.40 -21.63 -7.29
N ASP A 35 -9.61 -20.99 -8.42
CA ASP A 35 -9.04 -21.40 -9.70
C ASP A 35 -7.49 -21.28 -9.69
N TYR A 36 -6.79 -22.30 -10.19
CA TYR A 36 -5.33 -22.35 -10.29
C TYR A 36 -4.72 -21.14 -11.00
N ARG A 37 -5.47 -20.46 -11.87
CA ARG A 37 -5.04 -19.21 -12.52
C ARG A 37 -4.69 -18.09 -11.54
N PHE A 38 -5.17 -18.16 -10.31
CA PHE A 38 -4.92 -17.18 -9.24
C PHE A 38 -3.72 -17.54 -8.37
N TYR A 39 -3.03 -18.63 -8.67
CA TYR A 39 -1.82 -19.06 -7.99
C TYR A 39 -0.59 -18.76 -8.84
N LYS A 40 0.56 -18.58 -8.19
CA LYS A 40 1.87 -18.53 -8.85
C LYS A 40 2.24 -19.92 -9.37
N ALA A 41 3.34 -20.00 -10.11
CA ALA A 41 3.82 -21.27 -10.67
C ALA A 41 4.09 -22.37 -9.61
N ASP A 42 4.26 -21.97 -8.35
CA ASP A 42 4.39 -22.90 -7.22
C ASP A 42 3.06 -23.54 -6.77
N MET A 43 1.92 -23.09 -7.30
CA MET A 43 0.56 -23.55 -6.98
C MET A 43 0.16 -23.42 -5.51
N ILE A 44 0.88 -22.61 -4.73
CA ILE A 44 0.67 -22.42 -3.30
C ILE A 44 0.40 -20.95 -2.98
N HIS A 45 1.17 -20.05 -3.59
CA HIS A 45 1.04 -18.62 -3.32
C HIS A 45 0.05 -17.97 -4.28
N PRO A 46 -0.74 -16.99 -3.81
CA PRO A 46 -1.53 -16.16 -4.70
C PRO A 46 -0.62 -15.43 -5.70
N ASN A 47 -1.11 -15.24 -6.91
CA ASN A 47 -0.49 -14.36 -7.89
C ASN A 47 -0.85 -12.90 -7.62
N GLU A 48 -0.26 -11.97 -8.38
CA GLU A 48 -0.47 -10.52 -8.18
C GLU A 48 -1.94 -10.11 -8.28
N VAL A 49 -2.74 -10.79 -9.13
CA VAL A 49 -4.18 -10.50 -9.27
C VAL A 49 -4.94 -10.90 -8.02
N ALA A 50 -4.63 -12.08 -7.46
CA ALA A 50 -5.23 -12.56 -6.23
C ALA A 50 -4.82 -11.71 -5.01
N GLU A 51 -3.53 -11.36 -4.92
CA GLU A 51 -3.01 -10.45 -3.89
C GLU A 51 -3.74 -9.10 -3.93
N GLN A 52 -3.90 -8.53 -5.12
CA GLN A 52 -4.61 -7.26 -5.32
C GLN A 52 -6.07 -7.36 -4.92
N TYR A 53 -6.77 -8.44 -5.28
CA TYR A 53 -8.18 -8.63 -4.92
C TYR A 53 -8.37 -8.73 -3.40
N ILE A 54 -7.54 -9.51 -2.72
CA ILE A 54 -7.57 -9.63 -1.25
C ILE A 54 -7.31 -8.28 -0.61
N PHE A 55 -6.34 -7.52 -1.13
CA PHE A 55 -6.01 -6.18 -0.64
C PHE A 55 -7.18 -5.20 -0.81
N GLU A 56 -7.91 -5.25 -1.93
CA GLU A 56 -9.11 -4.43 -2.14
C GLU A 56 -10.21 -4.72 -1.12
N GLN A 57 -10.44 -5.99 -0.79
CA GLN A 57 -11.42 -6.37 0.23
C GLN A 57 -10.96 -5.99 1.64
N PHE A 58 -9.66 -6.05 1.90
CA PHE A 58 -9.06 -5.59 3.15
C PHE A 58 -9.29 -4.09 3.35
N VAL A 59 -8.97 -3.29 2.32
CA VAL A 59 -9.18 -1.84 2.32
C VAL A 59 -10.65 -1.52 2.56
N LYS A 60 -11.59 -2.15 1.85
CA LYS A 60 -13.03 -1.90 2.06
C LYS A 60 -13.53 -2.26 3.46
N THR A 61 -12.92 -3.27 4.10
CA THR A 61 -13.38 -3.78 5.39
C THR A 61 -12.85 -2.96 6.57
N TYR A 62 -11.60 -2.50 6.49
CA TYR A 62 -10.92 -1.86 7.62
C TYR A 62 -10.68 -0.36 7.43
N PHE A 63 -10.72 0.16 6.20
CA PHE A 63 -10.33 1.54 5.95
C PHE A 63 -11.58 2.40 5.90
N SER A 64 -11.57 3.53 6.61
CA SER A 64 -12.60 4.56 6.48
C SER A 64 -12.61 5.13 5.06
N ASP A 65 -13.74 5.68 4.62
CA ASP A 65 -13.88 6.29 3.29
C ASP A 65 -12.81 7.36 3.02
N ASP A 66 -12.44 8.11 4.05
CA ASP A 66 -11.35 9.09 4.00
C ASP A 66 -10.00 8.43 3.67
N LEU A 67 -9.69 7.30 4.33
CA LEU A 67 -8.45 6.58 4.11
C LEU A 67 -8.44 5.86 2.75
N GLN A 68 -9.59 5.38 2.28
CA GLN A 68 -9.74 4.82 0.94
C GLN A 68 -9.49 5.86 -0.16
N ALA A 69 -9.98 7.09 0.02
CA ALA A 69 -9.71 8.21 -0.90
C ALA A 69 -8.25 8.72 -0.81
N PHE A 70 -7.62 8.53 0.35
CA PHE A 70 -6.22 8.90 0.58
C PHE A 70 -5.23 7.92 -0.07
N LEU A 71 -5.48 6.62 0.03
CA LEU A 71 -4.59 5.55 -0.41
C LEU A 71 -4.05 5.70 -1.85
N PRO A 72 -4.86 5.99 -2.89
CA PRO A 72 -4.36 6.11 -4.25
C PRO A 72 -3.44 7.33 -4.42
N LYS A 73 -3.70 8.44 -3.71
CA LYS A 73 -2.84 9.63 -3.71
C LYS A 73 -1.48 9.29 -3.10
N TRP A 74 -1.49 8.57 -1.98
CA TRP A 74 -0.27 8.11 -1.33
C TRP A 74 0.53 7.14 -2.21
N GLN A 75 -0.13 6.18 -2.86
CA GLN A 75 0.53 5.26 -3.79
C GLN A 75 1.18 5.99 -4.97
N GLN A 76 0.52 7.02 -5.52
CA GLN A 76 1.08 7.85 -6.59
C GLN A 76 2.36 8.56 -6.14
N ILE A 77 2.34 9.16 -4.94
CA ILE A 77 3.51 9.82 -4.34
C ILE A 77 4.63 8.82 -4.07
N LYS A 78 4.31 7.67 -3.47
CA LYS A 78 5.29 6.62 -3.21
C LYS A 78 5.94 6.13 -4.50
N LYS A 79 5.16 5.92 -5.56
CA LYS A 79 5.68 5.55 -6.89
C LYS A 79 6.57 6.65 -7.49
N ALA A 80 6.18 7.91 -7.31
CA ALA A 80 6.98 9.06 -7.72
C ALA A 80 8.32 9.15 -6.97
N LEU A 81 8.33 8.86 -5.66
CA LEU A 81 9.53 8.84 -4.82
C LEU A 81 10.48 7.67 -5.15
N THR A 82 9.94 6.49 -5.48
CA THR A 82 10.75 5.33 -5.89
C THR A 82 11.35 5.51 -7.30
N HIS A 83 10.82 6.44 -8.10
CA HIS A 83 11.33 6.69 -9.44
C HIS A 83 12.72 7.33 -9.37
N LYS A 84 13.76 6.51 -9.54
CA LYS A 84 15.15 6.97 -9.54
C LYS A 84 15.42 7.73 -10.86
N PRO A 85 15.71 9.04 -10.82
CA PRO A 85 15.91 9.83 -12.03
C PRO A 85 17.22 9.44 -12.71
N PHE A 86 17.21 9.41 -14.04
CA PHE A 86 18.43 9.23 -14.84
C PHE A 86 19.30 10.48 -14.85
N ASP A 87 18.68 11.66 -14.73
CA ASP A 87 19.37 12.95 -14.72
C ASP A 87 18.76 13.88 -13.66
N ILE A 88 19.53 14.13 -12.60
CA ILE A 88 19.08 14.86 -11.41
C ILE A 88 19.05 16.38 -11.67
N THR A 89 19.80 16.87 -12.65
CA THR A 89 19.94 18.30 -12.99
C THR A 89 18.95 18.78 -14.05
N SER A 90 18.22 17.87 -14.71
CA SER A 90 17.24 18.23 -15.74
C SER A 90 16.12 19.12 -15.18
N GLU A 91 15.78 20.19 -15.91
CA GLU A 91 14.70 21.12 -15.54
C GLU A 91 13.34 20.41 -15.40
N ALA A 92 13.12 19.35 -16.19
CA ALA A 92 11.93 18.50 -16.09
C ALA A 92 11.88 17.73 -14.77
N HIS A 93 13.03 17.23 -14.30
CA HIS A 93 13.15 16.53 -13.03
C HIS A 93 12.94 17.48 -11.84
N GLN A 94 13.48 18.71 -11.90
CA GLN A 94 13.23 19.72 -10.86
C GLN A 94 11.76 20.15 -10.79
N LYS A 95 11.08 20.29 -11.94
CA LYS A 95 9.63 20.57 -11.98
C LYS A 95 8.82 19.40 -11.41
N PHE A 96 9.23 18.16 -11.69
CA PHE A 96 8.62 16.96 -11.11
C PHE A 96 8.76 16.93 -9.59
N LEU A 97 9.97 17.14 -9.04
CA LEU A 97 10.20 17.18 -7.59
C LEU A 97 9.37 18.27 -6.89
N LYS A 98 9.25 19.46 -7.49
CA LYS A 98 8.38 20.53 -6.96
C LYS A 98 6.91 20.15 -6.94
N ASN A 99 6.43 19.43 -7.96
CA ASN A 99 5.06 18.93 -7.99
C ASN A 99 4.83 17.85 -6.92
N VAL A 100 5.80 16.95 -6.71
CA VAL A 100 5.72 15.94 -5.63
C VAL A 100 5.74 16.60 -4.26
N LEU A 101 6.59 17.61 -4.05
CA LEU A 101 6.64 18.38 -2.80
C LEU A 101 5.27 19.04 -2.50
N LYS A 102 4.65 19.67 -3.50
CA LYS A 102 3.32 20.27 -3.36
C LYS A 102 2.23 19.24 -3.05
N GLN A 103 2.35 18.02 -3.57
CA GLN A 103 1.44 16.93 -3.23
C GLN A 103 1.65 16.42 -1.80
N LEU A 104 2.90 16.40 -1.31
CA LEU A 104 3.24 16.06 0.07
C LEU A 104 2.72 17.11 1.06
N GLU A 105 2.92 18.41 0.78
CA GLU A 105 2.38 19.50 1.60
C GLU A 105 0.84 19.43 1.73
N ALA A 106 0.14 19.03 0.67
CA ALA A 106 -1.32 18.86 0.71
C ALA A 106 -1.78 17.70 1.62
N ILE A 107 -0.87 16.77 1.94
CA ILE A 107 -1.12 15.53 2.69
C ILE A 107 -0.51 15.57 4.10
N GLU A 108 0.36 16.54 4.39
CA GLU A 108 1.03 16.73 5.68
C GLU A 108 0.06 16.82 6.87
N SER A 109 -1.17 17.28 6.63
CA SER A 109 -2.23 17.31 7.65
C SER A 109 -2.76 15.92 8.07
N GLN A 110 -2.55 14.89 7.26
CA GLN A 110 -3.09 13.54 7.47
C GLN A 110 -2.00 12.51 7.81
N VAL A 111 -0.78 12.70 7.30
CA VAL A 111 0.35 11.77 7.49
C VAL A 111 1.63 12.58 7.69
N ASP A 112 2.47 12.13 8.63
CA ASP A 112 3.81 12.68 8.80
C ASP A 112 4.67 12.35 7.58
N VAL A 113 5.01 13.38 6.80
CA VAL A 113 5.78 13.30 5.55
C VAL A 113 7.15 13.99 5.67
N SER A 114 7.57 14.28 6.90
CA SER A 114 8.78 15.06 7.19
C SER A 114 10.04 14.42 6.59
N ALA A 115 10.11 13.08 6.58
CA ALA A 115 11.26 12.33 6.06
C ALA A 115 11.35 12.42 4.52
N GLU A 116 10.23 12.29 3.83
CA GLU A 116 10.12 12.35 2.38
C GLU A 116 10.41 13.77 1.86
N GLN A 117 9.91 14.80 2.55
CA GLN A 117 10.22 16.19 2.24
C GLN A 117 11.73 16.47 2.35
N GLN A 118 12.38 15.99 3.42
CA GLN A 118 13.83 16.14 3.59
C GLN A 118 14.62 15.42 2.49
N GLN A 119 14.18 14.24 2.07
CA GLN A 119 14.80 13.53 0.95
C GLN A 119 14.72 14.33 -0.36
N ILE A 120 13.55 14.87 -0.69
CA ILE A 120 13.38 15.70 -1.90
C ILE A 120 14.24 16.96 -1.84
N LEU A 121 14.23 17.67 -0.71
CA LEU A 121 15.03 18.91 -0.53
C LEU A 121 16.53 18.64 -0.70
N SER A 122 17.02 17.50 -0.20
CA SER A 122 18.42 17.09 -0.37
C SER A 122 18.80 16.79 -1.83
N GLN A 123 17.84 16.34 -2.65
CA GLN A 123 18.06 16.08 -4.07
C GLN A 123 18.04 17.38 -4.88
N ILE A 124 17.16 18.33 -4.53
CA ILE A 124 17.13 19.66 -5.14
C ILE A 124 18.44 20.41 -4.88
N SER A 125 18.97 20.38 -3.65
CA SER A 125 20.22 21.08 -3.32
C SER A 125 21.45 20.51 -4.05
N LYS A 126 21.45 19.21 -4.38
CA LYS A 126 22.54 18.58 -5.14
C LYS A 126 22.53 18.93 -6.62
N GLY A 127 21.36 19.23 -7.20
CA GLY A 127 21.22 19.61 -8.61
C GLY A 127 21.57 21.08 -8.92
N VAL A 128 21.81 21.91 -7.90
CA VAL A 128 22.15 23.34 -8.05
C VAL A 128 23.66 23.61 -7.97
N ASN A 129 24.46 22.64 -7.51
CA ASN A 129 25.90 22.78 -7.29
C ASN A 129 26.80 22.05 -8.31
N SER A 130 26.28 21.74 -9.50
CA SER A 130 27.06 21.22 -10.64
C SER A 130 26.97 22.13 -11.85
#